data_AF-A0A3A4VFV2-F1
#
_entry.id   AF-A0A3A4VFV2-F1
#
_cell.length_a   1.000
_cell.length_b   1.000
_cell.length_c   1.000
_cell.angle_alpha   90.00
_cell.angle_beta   90.00
_cell.angle_gamma   90.00
#
_symmetry.space_group_name_H-M   'P 1'
#
loop_
_entity.id
_entity.type
_entity.pdbx_description
1 polymer ?
#
loop_
_entity_poly.entity_id
_entity_poly.type
_entity_poly.pdbx_seq_one_letter_code
_entity_poly.pdbx_strand_id
1 'polypeptide(L)'
;MLPQTDYKKLLTEVIKKQIIILGPDITLTKARNVAGLTIADDGSVLEITGDPQVLTQKLIEQFTELSGLIVKKTMEPLLSSFPGLTPNTIPFQAPLPPQPTQQEAQTTQEKDLNHPNS
;
A
#
# COMPACT_ATOMS: atom_id res chain seq x y z
N MET A 1 -19.19 -6.16 9.54
CA MET A 1 -19.15 -5.68 8.15
C MET A 1 -19.89 -4.36 8.09
N LEU A 2 -19.35 -3.34 7.44
CA LEU A 2 -20.07 -2.08 7.23
C LEU A 2 -21.19 -2.31 6.20
N PRO A 3 -22.35 -1.66 6.34
CA PRO A 3 -23.38 -1.68 5.30
C PRO A 3 -22.86 -1.01 4.01
N GLN A 4 -23.33 -1.46 2.85
CA GLN A 4 -22.88 -0.98 1.53
C GLN A 4 -23.01 0.55 1.37
N THR A 5 -24.00 1.17 2.01
CA THR A 5 -24.20 2.62 2.04
C THR A 5 -23.03 3.36 2.68
N ASP A 6 -22.42 2.79 3.72
CA ASP A 6 -21.28 3.40 4.41
C ASP A 6 -20.02 3.34 3.54
N TYR A 7 -19.82 2.25 2.78
CA TYR A 7 -18.75 2.17 1.79
C TYR A 7 -18.91 3.19 0.67
N LYS A 8 -20.13 3.36 0.15
CA LYS A 8 -20.42 4.37 -0.88
C LYS A 8 -20.08 5.79 -0.41
N LYS A 9 -20.44 6.11 0.84
CA LYS A 9 -20.09 7.38 1.48
C LYS A 9 -18.58 7.52 1.66
N LEU A 10 -17.92 6.51 2.22
CA LEU A 10 -16.47 6.50 2.41
C LEU A 10 -15.72 6.73 1.10
N LEU A 11 -16.03 5.97 0.06
CA LEU A 11 -15.38 6.07 -1.25
C LEU A 11 -15.60 7.45 -1.88
N THR A 12 -16.82 7.98 -1.77
CA THR A 12 -17.14 9.34 -2.23
C THR A 12 -16.29 10.38 -1.52
N GLU A 13 -16.19 10.33 -0.19
CA GLU A 13 -15.39 11.27 0.59
C GLU A 13 -13.89 11.18 0.25
N VAL A 14 -13.38 9.97 0.06
CA VAL A 14 -11.99 9.75 -0.35
C VAL A 14 -11.74 10.35 -1.73
N ILE A 15 -12.60 10.07 -2.71
CA ILE A 15 -12.47 10.61 -4.07
C ILE A 15 -12.51 12.14 -4.04
N LYS A 16 -13.49 12.73 -3.34
CA LYS A 16 -13.61 14.20 -3.23
C LYS A 16 -12.38 14.84 -2.57
N LYS A 17 -11.82 14.21 -1.53
CA LYS A 17 -10.57 14.67 -0.93
C LYS A 17 -9.40 14.59 -1.92
N GLN A 18 -9.33 13.53 -2.73
CA GLN A 18 -8.28 13.42 -3.74
C GLN A 18 -8.44 14.43 -4.88
N ILE A 19 -9.67 14.80 -5.26
CA ILE A 19 -9.91 15.87 -6.24
C ILE A 19 -9.30 17.19 -5.76
N ILE A 20 -9.37 17.51 -4.47
CA ILE A 20 -8.77 18.72 -3.89
C ILE A 20 -7.23 18.69 -4.01
N ILE A 21 -6.61 17.50 -3.88
CA ILE A 21 -5.16 17.34 -3.83
C ILE A 21 -4.54 17.23 -5.23
N LEU A 22 -5.15 16.41 -6.11
CA LEU A 22 -4.61 16.03 -7.41
C LEU A 22 -5.32 16.70 -8.59
N GLY A 23 -6.46 17.35 -8.34
CA GLY A 23 -7.33 17.89 -9.37
C GLY A 23 -8.35 16.86 -9.90
N PRO A 24 -9.48 17.34 -10.46
CA PRO A 24 -10.60 16.48 -10.85
C PRO A 24 -10.25 15.49 -11.96
N ASP A 25 -9.49 15.93 -12.97
CA ASP A 25 -9.17 15.10 -14.14
C ASP A 25 -8.39 13.84 -13.77
N ILE A 26 -7.28 14.00 -13.02
CA ILE A 26 -6.42 12.90 -12.60
C ILE A 26 -7.18 11.96 -11.65
N THR A 27 -7.87 12.53 -10.65
CA THR A 27 -8.58 11.73 -9.65
C THR A 27 -9.69 10.91 -10.27
N LEU A 28 -10.55 11.51 -11.10
CA LEU A 28 -11.67 10.81 -11.72
C LEU A 28 -11.18 9.74 -12.70
N THR A 29 -10.14 10.04 -13.48
CA THR A 29 -9.51 9.06 -14.38
C THR A 29 -9.02 7.84 -13.62
N LYS A 30 -8.32 8.03 -12.50
CA LYS A 30 -7.83 6.92 -11.67
C LYS A 30 -8.95 6.17 -10.97
N ALA A 31 -9.91 6.88 -10.40
CA ALA A 31 -11.00 6.23 -9.68
C ALA A 31 -11.89 5.40 -10.61
N ARG A 32 -12.12 5.86 -11.86
CA ARG A 32 -12.90 5.13 -12.88
C ARG A 32 -12.21 3.88 -13.42
N ASN A 33 -10.90 3.70 -13.21
CA ASN A 33 -10.20 2.46 -13.55
C ASN A 33 -10.57 1.30 -12.63
N VAL A 34 -11.20 1.56 -11.48
CA VAL A 34 -11.66 0.52 -10.56
C VAL A 34 -12.95 -0.09 -11.11
N ALA A 35 -12.82 -1.19 -11.83
CA ALA A 35 -13.97 -1.96 -12.32
C ALA A 35 -14.91 -2.33 -11.17
N GLY A 36 -16.20 -2.00 -11.33
CA GLY A 36 -17.22 -2.17 -10.30
C GLY A 36 -17.58 -0.89 -9.54
N LEU A 37 -16.92 0.25 -9.81
CA LEU A 37 -17.33 1.56 -9.32
C LEU A 37 -17.88 2.43 -10.46
N THR A 38 -19.07 2.97 -10.26
CA THR A 38 -19.64 4.00 -11.15
C THR A 38 -19.49 5.35 -10.44
N ILE A 39 -18.81 6.31 -11.06
CA ILE A 39 -18.42 7.58 -10.43
C ILE A 39 -18.84 8.76 -11.32
N ALA A 40 -19.62 9.68 -10.74
CA ALA A 40 -20.05 10.91 -11.37
C ALA A 40 -18.91 11.94 -11.49
N ASP A 41 -19.09 12.95 -12.34
CA ASP A 41 -18.08 13.98 -12.60
C ASP A 41 -17.82 14.90 -11.40
N ASP A 42 -18.69 14.89 -10.38
CA ASP A 42 -18.49 15.59 -9.11
C ASP A 42 -17.69 14.75 -8.09
N GLY A 43 -17.25 13.54 -8.47
CA GLY A 43 -16.57 12.59 -7.60
C GLY A 43 -17.49 11.76 -6.70
N SER A 44 -18.82 11.86 -6.86
CA SER A 44 -19.76 11.02 -6.13
C SER A 44 -19.81 9.60 -6.70
N VAL A 45 -19.69 8.59 -5.82
CA VAL A 45 -19.92 7.19 -6.21
C VAL A 45 -21.41 6.99 -6.38
N LEU A 46 -21.84 6.52 -7.55
CA LEU A 46 -23.24 6.24 -7.89
C LEU A 46 -23.60 4.79 -7.61
N GLU A 47 -22.71 3.86 -7.92
CA GLU A 47 -22.95 2.42 -7.80
C GLU A 47 -21.68 1.67 -7.40
N ILE A 48 -21.87 0.57 -6.67
CA ILE A 48 -20.83 -0.37 -6.26
C ILE A 48 -21.31 -1.77 -6.63
N THR A 49 -20.59 -2.43 -7.54
CA THR A 49 -20.89 -3.77 -8.04
C THR A 49 -19.77 -4.73 -7.66
N GLY A 50 -20.06 -5.66 -6.75
CA GLY A 50 -19.11 -6.61 -6.19
C GLY A 50 -18.83 -6.38 -4.71
N ASP A 51 -17.70 -6.89 -4.21
CA ASP A 51 -17.30 -6.74 -2.81
C ASP A 51 -16.77 -5.32 -2.54
N PRO A 52 -17.44 -4.52 -1.69
CA PRO A 52 -17.06 -3.14 -1.43
C PRO A 52 -15.71 -3.00 -0.73
N GLN A 53 -15.29 -3.97 0.08
CA GLN A 53 -13.99 -3.95 0.74
C GLN A 53 -12.86 -4.15 -0.27
N VAL A 54 -13.04 -5.08 -1.21
CA VAL A 54 -12.10 -5.31 -2.32
C VAL A 54 -12.01 -4.07 -3.22
N LEU A 55 -13.14 -3.43 -3.54
CA LEU A 55 -13.15 -2.23 -4.37
C LEU A 55 -12.50 -1.02 -3.67
N THR A 56 -12.65 -0.92 -2.35
CA THR A 56 -11.95 0.10 -1.55
C THR A 56 -10.43 -0.09 -1.63
N GLN A 57 -9.96 -1.33 -1.48
CA GLN A 57 -8.55 -1.65 -1.59
C GLN A 57 -8.00 -1.31 -2.99
N LYS A 58 -8.73 -1.67 -4.05
CA LYS A 58 -8.35 -1.32 -5.44
C LYS A 58 -8.27 0.19 -5.68
N LEU A 59 -9.15 0.97 -5.08
CA LEU A 59 -9.09 2.44 -5.18
C LEU A 59 -7.82 2.99 -4.51
N ILE A 60 -7.44 2.46 -3.34
CA ILE A 60 -6.21 2.84 -2.65
C ILE A 60 -4.98 2.51 -3.51
N GLU A 61 -4.98 1.34 -4.15
CA GLU A 61 -3.91 0.91 -5.06
C GLU A 61 -3.74 1.89 -6.22
N GLN A 62 -4.84 2.33 -6.87
CA GLN A 62 -4.78 3.30 -7.96
C GLN A 62 -4.06 4.61 -7.59
N PHE A 63 -4.28 5.12 -6.36
CA PHE A 63 -3.63 6.34 -5.89
C PHE A 63 -2.19 6.11 -5.42
N THR A 64 -1.90 4.93 -4.85
CA THR A 64 -0.54 4.56 -4.40
C THR A 64 0.39 4.33 -5.59
N GLU A 65 -0.09 3.66 -6.65
CA GLU A 65 0.67 3.50 -7.89
C GLU A 65 1.00 4.85 -8.53
N LEU A 66 0.02 5.76 -8.53
CA LEU A 66 0.22 7.10 -9.06
C LEU A 66 1.29 7.88 -8.27
N SER A 67 1.30 7.79 -6.93
CA SER A 67 2.30 8.49 -6.12
C SER A 67 3.71 7.98 -6.41
N GLY A 68 3.90 6.67 -6.56
CA GLY A 68 5.16 6.07 -6.97
C GLY A 68 5.63 6.56 -8.34
N LEU A 69 4.70 6.68 -9.30
CA LEU A 69 5.02 7.21 -10.63
C LEU A 69 5.43 8.69 -10.60
N ILE A 70 4.71 9.52 -9.83
CA ILE A 70 5.03 10.95 -9.65
C ILE A 70 6.44 11.09 -9.06
N VAL A 71 6.75 10.36 -7.99
CA VAL A 71 8.09 10.37 -7.38
C VAL A 71 9.14 9.91 -8.38
N LYS A 72 8.92 8.79 -9.08
CA LYS A 72 9.88 8.29 -10.08
C LYS A 72 10.15 9.32 -11.19
N LYS A 73 9.10 9.90 -11.76
CA LYS A 73 9.20 10.85 -12.89
C LYS A 73 9.85 12.18 -12.50
N THR A 74 9.69 12.61 -11.25
CA THR A 74 10.36 13.81 -10.74
C THR A 74 11.80 13.55 -10.33
N MET A 75 12.12 12.35 -9.82
CA MET A 75 13.49 11.95 -9.45
C MET A 75 14.38 11.65 -10.64
N GLU A 76 13.86 11.06 -11.72
CA GLU A 76 14.62 10.70 -12.93
C GLU A 76 15.48 11.86 -13.51
N PRO A 77 14.95 13.07 -13.75
CA PRO A 77 15.76 14.19 -14.23
C PRO A 77 16.72 14.74 -13.16
N LEU A 78 16.35 14.66 -11.88
CA LEU A 78 17.21 15.11 -10.78
C LEU A 78 18.43 14.20 -10.64
N LEU A 79 18.25 12.88 -10.63
CA LEU A 79 19.35 11.91 -10.58
C LEU A 79 20.28 12.05 -11.79
N SER A 80 19.71 12.34 -12.98
CA SER A 80 20.51 12.63 -14.18
C SER A 80 21.36 13.90 -14.04
N SER A 81 20.92 14.84 -13.20
CA SER A 81 21.63 16.10 -12.91
C SER A 81 22.68 15.95 -11.78
N PHE A 82 22.70 14.83 -11.06
CA PHE A 82 23.65 14.54 -9.97
C PHE A 82 24.40 13.22 -10.22
N PRO A 83 25.37 13.18 -11.15
CA PRO A 83 26.03 11.94 -11.60
C PRO A 83 26.88 11.20 -10.54
N GLY A 84 27.04 11.77 -9.34
CA GLY A 84 27.74 11.14 -8.20
C GLY A 84 26.83 10.42 -7.20
N LEU A 85 25.50 10.55 -7.32
CA LEU A 85 24.53 9.83 -6.49
C LEU A 85 24.21 8.49 -7.15
N THR A 86 25.15 7.53 -7.09
CA THR A 86 24.82 6.15 -7.44
C THR A 86 23.72 5.67 -6.51
N PRO A 87 22.60 5.11 -7.01
CA PRO A 87 21.58 4.55 -6.15
C PRO A 87 22.19 3.33 -5.46
N ASN A 88 22.71 3.52 -4.24
CA ASN A 88 22.81 2.42 -3.31
C ASN A 88 21.35 2.03 -3.07
N THR A 89 20.87 1.05 -3.82
CA THR A 89 19.50 0.53 -3.75
C THR A 89 19.22 0.22 -2.28
N ILE A 90 18.52 1.12 -1.61
CA ILE A 90 17.78 0.74 -0.40
C ILE A 90 16.57 0.02 -0.98
N PRO A 91 16.53 -1.32 -0.98
CA PRO A 91 15.32 -2.01 -1.39
C PRO A 91 14.21 -1.49 -0.47
N PHE A 92 13.10 -1.05 -1.07
CA PHE A 92 11.87 -0.87 -0.34
C PHE A 92 11.44 -2.27 0.15
N GLN A 93 11.87 -2.63 1.35
CA GLN A 93 11.39 -3.83 2.01
C GLN A 93 9.98 -3.50 2.50
N ALA A 94 8.97 -4.21 1.97
CA ALA A 94 7.70 -4.30 2.67
C ALA A 94 7.96 -4.70 4.13
N PRO A 95 7.15 -4.25 5.11
CA PRO A 95 7.29 -4.72 6.48
C PRO A 95 7.32 -6.24 6.46
N LEU A 96 8.45 -6.81 6.90
CA LEU A 96 8.63 -8.25 6.96
C LEU A 96 7.46 -8.84 7.75
N PRO A 97 6.89 -10.00 7.35
CA PRO A 97 6.10 -10.78 8.29
C PRO A 97 6.96 -10.96 9.56
N PRO A 98 6.36 -10.94 10.77
CA PRO A 98 7.11 -11.11 12.00
C PRO A 98 7.95 -12.39 11.88
N GLN A 99 9.26 -12.19 11.75
CA GLN A 99 10.21 -13.28 11.69
C GLN A 99 10.19 -13.92 13.08
N PRO A 100 10.03 -15.25 13.22
CA PRO A 100 10.15 -15.88 14.52
C PRO A 100 11.53 -15.53 15.08
N THR A 101 11.55 -14.78 16.17
CA THR A 101 12.75 -14.38 16.89
C THR A 101 13.53 -15.65 17.19
N GLN A 102 14.69 -15.84 16.56
CA GLN A 102 15.68 -16.83 16.97
C GLN A 102 16.34 -16.33 18.26
N GLN A 103 15.55 -16.29 19.33
CA GLN A 103 16.00 -15.91 20.66
C GLN A 103 15.25 -16.76 21.70
N GLU A 104 15.13 -18.06 21.41
CA GLU A 104 14.65 -19.06 22.36
C GLU A 104 15.25 -20.43 22.02
N ALA A 105 16.59 -20.52 22.04
CA ALA A 105 17.31 -21.80 21.98
C ALA A 105 18.66 -21.72 22.73
N GLN A 106 18.68 -21.05 23.89
CA GLN A 106 19.80 -21.10 24.82
C GLN A 106 19.27 -21.13 26.26
N THR A 107 18.54 -22.20 26.62
CA THR A 107 18.39 -22.70 27.99
C THR A 107 17.80 -24.09 27.87
N THR A 108 18.64 -25.10 27.64
CA THR A 108 18.51 -26.51 28.14
C THR A 108 19.73 -27.26 27.65
N GLN A 109 20.90 -26.98 28.24
CA GLN A 109 22.06 -27.85 28.10
C GLN A 109 22.96 -27.70 29.33
N GLU A 110 22.39 -28.00 30.50
CA GLU A 110 23.18 -28.24 31.71
C GLU A 110 22.43 -29.22 32.62
N LYS A 111 22.32 -30.50 32.20
CA LYS A 111 22.14 -31.64 33.13
C LYS A 111 22.28 -33.01 32.47
N ASP A 112 23.42 -33.31 31.84
CA ASP A 112 23.88 -34.72 31.75
C ASP A 112 25.37 -34.76 31.37
N LEU A 113 26.23 -34.53 32.37
CA LEU A 113 27.60 -35.00 32.32
C LEU A 113 28.03 -35.35 33.74
N ASN A 114 27.67 -36.56 34.17
CA ASN A 114 28.40 -37.28 35.21
C ASN A 114 28.06 -38.76 35.17
N HIS A 115 28.74 -39.49 34.30
CA HIS A 115 29.16 -40.86 34.59
C HIS A 115 30.56 -41.06 34.02
N PRO A 116 31.61 -41.20 34.85
CA PRO A 116 32.89 -41.70 34.40
C PRO A 116 32.84 -43.21 34.17
N ASN A 117 33.66 -43.61 33.21
CA ASN A 117 33.87 -44.93 32.65
C ASN A 117 34.54 -45.92 33.64
N SER A 118 34.39 -47.23 33.34
CA SER A 118 34.92 -48.46 33.98
C SER A 118 34.05 -49.16 35.03
#